data_AF-A0A841GQ38-F1
#
_entry.id   AF-A0A841GQ38-F1
#
_cell.length_a   1.000
_cell.length_b   1.000
_cell.length_c   1.000
_cell.angle_alpha   90.00
_cell.angle_beta   90.00
_cell.angle_gamma   90.00
#
_symmetry.space_group_name_H-M   'P 1'
#
loop_
_entity.id
_entity.type
_entity.pdbx_description
1 polymer ?
#
loop_
_entity_poly.entity_id
_entity_poly.type
_entity_poly.pdbx_seq_one_letter_code
_entity_poly.pdbx_strand_id
1 'polypeptide(L)'
;MPRHALVLPLLLLMIPATAQAQSGREAWRTDVPCASARRLVPEGTEAGEPAAFSPCPTRACVDLPGGGRVCTCGGTEGPDSLRIEQPGHPVREWGAETDGLAAASGWEAVVAPIGEGGEPVVVIAQRTAISNGLGVNYWQLWPAEPGGAGAPPFVEVQEYDFRGSWVQPRAGGACRLFATRWMGGSEPGRGPGLYLQGRWMAWSGGELRADPARPAVERRYLSSFERERFAGVTGAPFAWFRGPAARRTTLPRDPAFDGGEN
;
A
#
# COMPACT_ATOMS: atom_id res chain seq x y z
N MET A 1 -9.42 -41.39 -64.74
CA MET A 1 -8.70 -40.15 -64.35
C MET A 1 -8.72 -40.05 -62.83
N PRO A 2 -7.62 -40.35 -62.12
CA PRO A 2 -7.60 -40.41 -60.67
C PRO A 2 -7.36 -39.04 -60.04
N ARG A 3 -8.07 -38.78 -58.92
CA ARG A 3 -7.97 -37.59 -58.08
C ARG A 3 -6.76 -37.71 -57.15
N HIS A 4 -5.83 -36.76 -57.20
CA HIS A 4 -4.79 -36.63 -56.19
C HIS A 4 -5.29 -35.73 -55.05
N ALA A 5 -5.49 -36.31 -53.86
CA ALA A 5 -5.74 -35.58 -52.63
C ALA A 5 -4.40 -35.16 -52.02
N LEU A 6 -4.19 -33.86 -51.86
CA LEU A 6 -3.09 -33.30 -51.08
C LEU A 6 -3.37 -33.54 -49.59
N VAL A 7 -2.49 -34.31 -48.93
CA VAL A 7 -2.46 -34.44 -47.48
C VAL A 7 -1.47 -33.38 -46.95
N LEU A 8 -2.00 -32.34 -46.30
CA LEU A 8 -1.18 -31.35 -45.59
C LEU A 8 -0.73 -31.96 -44.24
N PRO A 9 0.56 -31.95 -43.89
CA PRO A 9 1.00 -32.39 -42.58
C PRO A 9 0.63 -31.33 -41.53
N LEU A 10 -0.17 -31.73 -40.55
CA LEU A 10 -0.49 -30.95 -39.37
C LEU A 10 0.77 -30.87 -38.48
N LEU A 11 1.56 -29.81 -38.62
CA LEU A 11 2.65 -29.52 -37.69
C LEU A 11 2.04 -29.09 -36.34
N LEU A 12 1.96 -30.02 -35.38
CA LEU A 12 1.74 -29.69 -33.98
C LEU A 12 2.97 -28.92 -33.46
N LEU A 13 2.84 -27.61 -33.31
CA LEU A 13 3.76 -26.78 -32.54
C LEU A 13 3.70 -27.22 -31.08
N MET A 14 4.65 -28.05 -30.67
CA MET A 14 4.92 -28.34 -29.26
C MET A 14 5.48 -27.07 -28.61
N ILE A 15 4.61 -26.27 -28.01
CA ILE A 15 5.03 -25.16 -27.15
C ILE A 15 5.76 -25.78 -25.94
N PRO A 16 7.03 -25.44 -25.67
CA PRO A 16 7.75 -26.02 -24.56
C PRO A 16 7.10 -25.62 -23.23
N ALA A 17 6.73 -26.62 -22.43
CA ALA A 17 6.07 -26.49 -21.12
C ALA A 17 6.86 -25.62 -20.10
N THR A 18 8.11 -25.29 -20.39
CA THR A 18 8.97 -24.41 -19.57
C THR A 18 8.49 -22.95 -19.56
N ALA A 19 7.84 -22.47 -20.62
CA ALA A 19 7.33 -21.09 -20.67
C ALA A 19 6.11 -20.87 -19.74
N GLN A 20 5.25 -21.88 -19.57
CA GLN A 20 4.07 -21.80 -18.70
C GLN A 20 4.41 -21.91 -17.19
N ALA A 21 5.52 -22.55 -16.82
CA ALA A 21 5.92 -22.66 -15.42
C ALA A 21 6.57 -21.35 -14.89
N GLN A 22 7.23 -20.57 -15.75
CA GLN A 22 7.74 -19.24 -15.38
C GLN A 22 6.63 -18.19 -15.29
N SER A 23 5.59 -18.27 -16.13
CA SER A 23 4.49 -17.30 -16.11
C SER A 23 3.70 -17.30 -14.80
N GLY A 24 3.60 -18.45 -14.11
CA GLY A 24 2.99 -18.53 -12.77
C GLY A 24 3.88 -17.97 -11.64
N ARG A 25 5.21 -18.10 -11.75
CA ARG A 25 6.16 -17.64 -10.72
C ARG A 25 6.38 -16.13 -10.73
N GLU A 26 6.14 -15.44 -11.84
CA GLU A 26 6.28 -13.98 -11.88
C GLU A 26 4.95 -13.26 -12.13
N ALA A 27 3.82 -13.95 -11.91
CA ALA A 27 2.47 -13.38 -12.07
C ALA A 27 2.30 -12.02 -11.36
N TRP A 28 2.92 -11.88 -10.17
CA TRP A 28 2.95 -10.66 -9.39
C TRP A 28 3.49 -9.44 -10.16
N ARG A 29 4.41 -9.60 -11.12
CA ARG A 29 4.94 -8.48 -11.93
C ARG A 29 3.87 -7.81 -12.78
N THR A 30 2.79 -8.54 -13.08
CA THR A 30 1.69 -8.08 -13.92
C THR A 30 0.55 -7.46 -13.13
N ASP A 31 0.61 -7.49 -11.79
CA ASP A 31 -0.37 -6.80 -10.94
C ASP A 31 -0.49 -5.33 -11.37
N VAL A 32 -1.65 -4.76 -11.14
CA VAL A 32 -2.02 -3.40 -11.58
C VAL A 32 -2.54 -2.60 -10.39
N PRO A 33 -2.55 -1.26 -10.46
CA PRO A 33 -3.25 -0.45 -9.48
C PRO A 33 -4.68 -0.94 -9.28
N CYS A 34 -5.12 -1.01 -8.03
CA CYS A 34 -6.48 -1.38 -7.67
C CYS A 34 -7.43 -0.27 -8.12
N ALA A 35 -8.16 -0.51 -9.22
CA ALA A 35 -9.07 0.48 -9.79
C ALA A 35 -10.29 0.79 -8.90
N SER A 36 -10.61 -0.14 -7.99
CA SER A 36 -11.73 -0.02 -7.06
C SER A 36 -11.35 0.68 -5.75
N ALA A 37 -10.05 0.92 -5.50
CA ALA A 37 -9.63 1.76 -4.39
C ALA A 37 -9.92 3.22 -4.73
N ARG A 38 -10.43 3.97 -3.77
CA ARG A 38 -10.77 5.38 -3.93
C ARG A 38 -10.09 6.19 -2.84
N ARG A 39 -9.25 7.13 -3.26
CA ARG A 39 -8.70 8.18 -2.39
C ARG A 39 -9.81 9.17 -2.03
N LEU A 40 -9.97 9.43 -0.75
CA LEU A 40 -10.76 10.52 -0.20
C LEU A 40 -9.76 11.61 0.18
N VAL A 41 -9.76 12.70 -0.58
CA VAL A 41 -8.90 13.85 -0.29
C VAL A 41 -9.81 14.94 0.27
N PRO A 42 -9.40 15.66 1.34
CA PRO A 42 -10.14 16.82 1.80
C PRO A 42 -10.31 17.81 0.65
N GLU A 43 -11.54 18.22 0.37
CA GLU A 43 -11.82 19.36 -0.52
C GLU A 43 -11.50 20.67 0.24
N GLY A 44 -10.21 20.90 0.51
CA GLY A 44 -9.72 22.08 1.22
C GLY A 44 -9.55 21.89 2.74
N THR A 45 -8.75 22.77 3.33
CA THR A 45 -8.63 22.92 4.79
C THR A 45 -9.72 23.88 5.25
N GLU A 46 -10.82 23.36 5.79
CA GLU A 46 -11.82 24.20 6.44
C GLU A 46 -11.35 24.60 7.84
N ALA A 47 -11.32 25.91 8.13
CA ALA A 47 -11.28 26.39 9.51
C ALA A 47 -12.64 26.05 10.16
N GLY A 48 -12.72 24.92 10.86
CA GLY A 48 -13.94 24.44 11.50
C GLY A 48 -14.21 25.10 12.85
N GLU A 49 -15.46 25.49 13.11
CA GLU A 49 -15.92 26.03 14.40
C GLU A 49 -15.58 25.11 15.60
N PRO A 50 -15.29 25.70 16.78
CA PRO A 50 -14.72 25.03 17.96
C PRO A 50 -15.65 24.04 18.71
N ALA A 51 -16.85 23.74 18.22
CA ALA A 51 -17.91 23.20 19.08
C ALA A 51 -17.96 21.67 19.28
N ALA A 52 -17.05 20.86 18.70
CA ALA A 52 -17.17 19.38 18.78
C ALA A 52 -15.87 18.60 19.04
N PHE A 53 -14.77 19.29 19.36
CA PHE A 53 -13.45 18.70 19.56
C PHE A 53 -12.80 19.29 20.83
N SER A 54 -11.91 18.54 21.47
CA SER A 54 -10.84 19.15 22.29
C SER A 54 -10.20 20.28 21.47
N PRO A 55 -9.77 21.43 22.03
CA PRO A 55 -9.28 22.55 21.23
C PRO A 55 -8.26 22.07 20.19
N CYS A 56 -8.70 22.07 18.92
CA CYS A 56 -7.97 21.55 17.80
C CYS A 56 -7.57 22.74 16.91
N PRO A 57 -6.31 23.19 16.96
CA PRO A 57 -5.91 24.42 16.28
C PRO A 57 -6.04 24.32 14.76
N THR A 58 -5.72 23.15 14.19
CA THR A 58 -5.84 22.86 12.76
C THR A 58 -6.55 21.53 12.58
N ARG A 59 -7.59 21.53 11.74
CA ARG A 59 -8.40 20.34 11.45
C ARG A 59 -8.59 20.18 9.97
N ALA A 60 -8.50 18.95 9.49
CA ALA A 60 -8.90 18.58 8.14
C ALA A 60 -9.77 17.33 8.23
N CYS A 61 -10.84 17.27 7.43
CA CYS A 61 -11.76 16.14 7.44
C CYS A 61 -12.13 15.70 6.03
N VAL A 62 -12.55 14.44 5.94
CA VAL A 62 -13.12 13.83 4.75
C VAL A 62 -14.38 13.06 5.12
N ASP A 63 -15.43 13.23 4.32
CA ASP A 63 -16.66 12.48 4.48
C ASP A 63 -16.50 11.03 3.98
N LEU A 64 -17.10 10.11 4.71
CA LEU A 64 -17.06 8.69 4.38
C LEU A 64 -18.26 8.28 3.52
N PRO A 65 -18.09 7.34 2.56
CA PRO A 65 -19.22 6.69 1.92
C PRO A 65 -20.11 5.99 2.96
N GLY A 66 -21.41 6.24 2.91
CA GLY A 66 -22.36 5.73 3.91
C GLY A 66 -22.57 6.65 5.12
N GLY A 67 -21.93 7.82 5.13
CA GLY A 67 -22.07 8.83 6.17
C GLY A 67 -20.97 8.73 7.24
N GLY A 68 -20.84 9.80 8.02
CA GLY A 68 -19.72 9.96 8.94
C GLY A 68 -18.50 10.59 8.27
N ARG A 69 -17.39 10.67 9.00
CA ARG A 69 -16.18 11.36 8.57
C ARG A 69 -14.92 10.85 9.28
N VAL A 70 -13.77 11.05 8.63
CA VAL A 70 -12.45 10.96 9.25
C VAL A 70 -11.89 12.37 9.36
N CYS A 71 -11.28 12.69 10.50
CA CYS A 71 -10.63 13.96 10.73
C CYS A 71 -9.22 13.76 11.29
N THR A 72 -8.28 14.59 10.84
CA THR A 72 -7.03 14.85 11.56
C THR A 72 -7.19 16.10 12.42
N CYS A 73 -6.52 16.07 13.56
CA CYS A 73 -6.25 17.23 14.38
C CYS A 73 -4.76 17.41 14.51
N GLY A 74 -4.26 18.62 14.25
CA GLY A 74 -2.87 18.98 14.49
C GLY A 74 -2.69 20.44 14.87
N GLY A 75 -1.54 20.79 15.43
CA GLY A 75 -1.28 22.16 15.90
C GLY A 75 0.05 22.31 16.63
N THR A 76 0.38 23.55 17.01
CA THR A 76 1.63 23.86 17.73
C THR A 76 1.57 23.47 19.20
N GLU A 77 0.39 23.22 19.75
CA GLU A 77 0.15 22.86 21.14
C GLU A 77 -0.83 21.68 21.21
N GLY A 78 -0.32 20.48 21.52
CA GLY A 78 -1.11 19.25 21.66
C GLY A 78 -0.57 18.10 20.78
N PRO A 79 -0.84 16.83 21.17
CA PRO A 79 -0.52 15.69 20.31
C PRO A 79 -1.45 15.68 19.10
N ASP A 80 -0.92 15.35 17.92
CA ASP A 80 -1.78 15.15 16.76
C ASP A 80 -2.69 13.94 17.00
N SER A 81 -3.93 14.04 16.53
CA SER A 81 -4.91 12.96 16.70
C SER A 81 -5.66 12.66 15.41
N LEU A 82 -6.07 11.41 15.31
CA LEU A 82 -6.97 10.92 14.28
C LEU A 82 -8.31 10.60 14.94
N ARG A 83 -9.39 11.00 14.26
CA ARG A 83 -10.75 10.74 14.71
C ARG A 83 -11.58 10.18 13.57
N ILE A 84 -12.37 9.15 13.86
CA ILE A 84 -13.36 8.60 12.94
C ILE A 84 -14.74 8.62 13.59
N GLU A 85 -15.72 9.12 12.85
CA GLU A 85 -17.12 9.19 13.21
C GLU A 85 -17.90 8.40 12.19
N GLN A 86 -18.67 7.40 12.61
CA GLN A 86 -19.50 6.58 11.73
C GLN A 86 -20.91 6.49 12.32
N PRO A 87 -21.98 6.57 11.50
CA PRO A 87 -23.35 6.47 11.98
C PRO A 87 -23.59 5.20 12.79
N GLY A 88 -24.23 5.33 13.96
CA GLY A 88 -24.56 4.18 14.82
C GLY A 88 -23.37 3.60 15.60
N HIS A 89 -22.18 4.20 15.51
CA HIS A 89 -20.99 3.76 16.23
C HIS A 89 -20.44 4.85 17.15
N PRO A 90 -19.81 4.47 18.28
CA PRO A 90 -19.07 5.41 19.10
C PRO A 90 -17.99 6.12 18.27
N VAL A 91 -17.81 7.41 18.54
CA VAL A 91 -16.66 8.16 18.02
C VAL A 91 -15.38 7.51 18.55
N ARG A 92 -14.40 7.32 17.66
CA ARG A 92 -13.07 6.85 18.05
C ARG A 92 -12.05 7.91 17.76
N GLU A 93 -11.14 8.09 18.70
CA GLU A 93 -10.03 9.02 18.61
C GLU A 93 -8.77 8.36 19.17
N TRP A 94 -7.64 8.55 18.50
CA TRP A 94 -6.34 8.07 18.95
C TRP A 94 -5.23 9.06 18.57
N GLY A 95 -4.12 9.00 19.30
CA GLY A 95 -2.93 9.78 18.97
C GLY A 95 -2.31 9.29 17.66
N ALA A 96 -1.85 10.23 16.84
CA ALA A 96 -1.11 9.96 15.63
C ALA A 96 0.23 10.70 15.69
N GLU A 97 1.29 10.07 15.20
CA GLU A 97 2.54 10.79 14.99
C GLU A 97 2.45 11.53 13.66
N THR A 98 2.71 12.84 13.64
CA THR A 98 2.87 13.57 12.39
C THR A 98 4.29 14.08 12.22
N ASP A 99 4.72 14.09 10.96
CA ASP A 99 5.84 14.93 10.57
C ASP A 99 5.39 16.39 10.72
N GLY A 100 5.99 17.12 11.67
CA GLY A 100 5.65 18.53 11.94
C GLY A 100 5.82 19.46 10.73
N LEU A 101 6.54 19.03 9.68
CA LEU A 101 6.63 19.73 8.40
C LEU A 101 5.48 19.39 7.43
N ALA A 102 4.62 18.44 7.78
CA ALA A 102 3.61 17.83 6.93
C ALA A 102 2.18 17.91 7.48
N ALA A 103 1.95 18.39 8.70
CA ALA A 103 0.72 18.15 9.48
C ALA A 103 -0.61 18.26 8.70
N ALA A 104 -0.78 19.27 7.82
CA ALA A 104 -2.03 19.44 7.06
C ALA A 104 -2.09 18.64 5.73
N SER A 105 -0.95 18.34 5.09
CA SER A 105 -0.87 17.67 3.78
C SER A 105 -0.33 16.24 3.83
N GLY A 106 0.09 15.80 5.00
CA GLY A 106 0.75 14.53 5.25
C GLY A 106 -0.22 13.39 5.50
N TRP A 107 -1.49 13.50 5.12
CA TRP A 107 -2.47 12.46 5.39
C TRP A 107 -3.49 12.30 4.26
N GLU A 108 -4.14 11.15 4.23
CA GLU A 108 -5.29 10.86 3.38
C GLU A 108 -6.13 9.73 3.95
N ALA A 109 -7.40 9.67 3.53
CA ALA A 109 -8.20 8.46 3.73
C ALA A 109 -8.42 7.76 2.39
N VAL A 110 -8.50 6.44 2.42
CA VAL A 110 -8.73 5.58 1.27
C VAL A 110 -9.85 4.63 1.60
N VAL A 111 -10.76 4.41 0.65
CA VAL A 111 -11.69 3.28 0.71
C VAL A 111 -11.18 2.23 -0.25
N ALA A 112 -10.80 1.07 0.25
CA ALA A 112 -10.27 -0.01 -0.57
C ALA A 112 -11.04 -1.32 -0.31
N PRO A 113 -11.39 -2.09 -1.35
CA PRO A 113 -12.06 -3.38 -1.21
C PRO A 113 -11.03 -4.45 -0.83
N ILE A 114 -10.55 -4.35 0.41
CA ILE A 114 -9.56 -5.25 0.99
C ILE A 114 -10.17 -6.22 1.99
N GLY A 115 -11.41 -5.98 2.46
CA GLY A 115 -12.08 -6.78 3.48
C GLY A 115 -12.30 -8.24 3.09
N GLU A 116 -12.74 -9.06 4.04
CA GLU A 116 -13.09 -10.45 3.76
C GLU A 116 -14.23 -10.51 2.73
N GLY A 117 -13.99 -11.15 1.58
CA GLY A 117 -14.94 -11.14 0.46
C GLY A 117 -14.91 -9.90 -0.43
N GLY A 118 -13.99 -8.95 -0.20
CA GLY A 118 -13.83 -7.74 -1.00
C GLY A 118 -14.63 -6.53 -0.50
N GLU A 119 -15.13 -6.59 0.74
CA GLU A 119 -15.83 -5.47 1.35
C GLU A 119 -14.93 -4.22 1.48
N PRO A 120 -15.50 -3.01 1.31
CA PRO A 120 -14.74 -1.77 1.43
C PRO A 120 -14.33 -1.52 2.88
N VAL A 121 -13.04 -1.25 3.08
CA VAL A 121 -12.46 -0.83 4.36
C VAL A 121 -11.92 0.58 4.20
N VAL A 122 -12.18 1.42 5.21
CA VAL A 122 -11.58 2.76 5.31
C VAL A 122 -10.18 2.60 5.85
N VAL A 123 -9.18 3.12 5.16
CA VAL A 123 -7.78 3.11 5.57
C VAL A 123 -7.30 4.54 5.65
N ILE A 124 -6.80 4.93 6.81
CA ILE A 124 -6.24 6.25 7.05
C ILE A 124 -4.72 6.12 6.88
N ALA A 125 -4.11 6.92 6.02
CA ALA A 125 -2.67 6.95 5.84
C ALA A 125 -2.13 8.29 6.37
N GLN A 126 -1.17 8.25 7.29
CA GLN A 126 -0.49 9.43 7.82
C GLN A 126 1.01 9.28 7.58
N ARG A 127 1.63 10.32 7.05
CA ARG A 127 3.08 10.46 6.96
C ARG A 127 3.59 10.87 8.33
N THR A 128 4.47 10.05 8.87
CA THR A 128 5.06 10.23 10.20
C THR A 128 6.44 10.89 10.13
N ALA A 129 7.19 10.69 9.04
CA ALA A 129 8.51 11.29 8.86
C ALA A 129 8.96 11.33 7.41
N ILE A 130 10.02 12.10 7.16
CA ILE A 130 10.86 12.02 5.95
C ILE A 130 12.32 11.88 6.38
N SER A 131 13.07 10.93 5.81
CA SER A 131 14.50 10.82 6.13
C SER A 131 15.32 11.92 5.48
N ASN A 132 16.28 12.43 6.24
CA ASN A 132 17.37 13.24 5.68
C ASN A 132 18.29 12.34 4.85
N GLY A 133 18.61 12.77 3.62
CA GLY A 133 19.47 12.03 2.69
C GLY A 133 18.68 11.39 1.54
N LEU A 134 18.19 10.16 1.74
CA LEU A 134 17.50 9.40 0.67
C LEU A 134 16.06 9.86 0.38
N GLY A 135 15.54 10.82 1.15
CA GLY A 135 14.20 11.36 1.01
C GLY A 135 13.11 10.30 1.17
N VAL A 136 13.31 9.35 2.09
CA VAL A 136 12.36 8.27 2.32
C VAL A 136 11.17 8.82 3.08
N ASN A 137 9.96 8.62 2.56
CA ASN A 137 8.74 8.96 3.27
C ASN A 137 8.29 7.79 4.15
N TYR A 138 8.03 8.01 5.43
CA TYR A 138 7.54 7.01 6.38
C TYR A 138 6.08 7.28 6.67
N TRP A 139 5.28 6.22 6.66
CA TRP A 139 3.84 6.28 6.82
C TRP A 139 3.34 5.20 7.77
N GLN A 140 2.28 5.52 8.48
CA GLN A 140 1.44 4.57 9.20
C GLN A 140 0.08 4.51 8.49
N LEU A 141 -0.40 3.28 8.26
CA LEU A 141 -1.70 3.04 7.65
C LEU A 141 -2.59 2.31 8.65
N TRP A 142 -3.71 2.92 9.02
CA TRP A 142 -4.72 2.43 9.96
C TRP A 142 -6.00 2.04 9.23
N PRO A 143 -6.24 0.74 9.01
CA PRO A 143 -7.52 0.26 8.54
C PRO A 143 -8.54 0.31 9.68
N ALA A 144 -9.63 1.03 9.47
CA ALA A 144 -10.66 1.28 10.45
C ALA A 144 -11.94 0.52 10.09
N GLU A 145 -12.24 -0.54 10.84
CA GLU A 145 -13.53 -1.22 10.75
C GLU A 145 -14.62 -0.43 11.48
N PRO A 146 -15.87 -0.41 10.98
CA PRO A 146 -17.00 0.15 11.71
C PRO A 146 -17.16 -0.49 13.10
N GLY A 147 -17.33 0.33 14.13
CA GLY A 147 -17.65 -0.15 15.47
C GLY A 147 -16.52 -0.81 16.27
N GLY A 148 -15.27 -0.78 15.79
CA GLY A 148 -14.12 -1.20 16.61
C GLY A 148 -13.96 -0.36 17.88
N ALA A 149 -13.04 -0.75 18.76
CA ALA A 149 -12.72 0.00 19.98
C ALA A 149 -11.28 0.51 19.92
N GLY A 150 -11.02 1.72 20.42
CA GLY A 150 -9.67 2.29 20.53
C GLY A 150 -9.00 2.60 19.19
N ALA A 151 -7.68 2.66 19.21
CA ALA A 151 -6.85 2.82 18.02
C ALA A 151 -6.85 1.51 17.21
N PRO A 152 -7.15 1.54 15.90
CA PRO A 152 -7.00 0.35 15.06
C PRO A 152 -5.52 -0.06 14.95
N PRO A 153 -5.23 -1.34 14.67
CA PRO A 153 -3.88 -1.76 14.31
C PRO A 153 -3.41 -1.02 13.05
N PHE A 154 -2.11 -0.79 12.95
CA PHE A 154 -1.52 -0.15 11.78
C PHE A 154 -0.37 -0.96 11.20
N VAL A 155 -0.01 -0.63 9.97
CA VAL A 155 1.22 -1.11 9.32
C VAL A 155 2.11 0.07 8.97
N GLU A 156 3.41 -0.10 9.17
CA GLU A 156 4.39 0.87 8.72
C GLU A 156 4.75 0.64 7.25
N VAL A 157 4.70 1.71 6.46
CA VAL A 157 5.00 1.68 5.03
C VAL A 157 5.95 2.83 4.71
N GLN A 158 7.03 2.51 4.00
CA GLN A 158 7.92 3.51 3.44
C GLN A 158 7.61 3.70 1.96
N GLU A 159 7.71 4.92 1.43
CA GLU A 159 7.39 5.25 0.02
C GLU A 159 5.92 4.98 -0.36
N TYR A 160 4.99 5.14 0.58
CA TYR A 160 3.56 5.02 0.29
C TYR A 160 3.12 6.05 -0.75
N ASP A 161 2.34 5.59 -1.73
CA ASP A 161 1.59 6.42 -2.67
C ASP A 161 0.31 5.68 -3.06
N PHE A 162 -0.83 6.38 -3.02
CA PHE A 162 -2.13 5.79 -3.31
C PHE A 162 -2.17 4.98 -4.62
N ARG A 163 -1.53 5.46 -5.70
CA ARG A 163 -1.63 4.81 -7.01
C ARG A 163 -0.78 3.57 -7.15
N GLY A 164 0.25 3.39 -6.33
CA GLY A 164 1.13 2.23 -6.40
C GLY A 164 1.20 1.38 -5.15
N SER A 165 0.59 1.80 -4.05
CA SER A 165 0.47 1.00 -2.84
C SER A 165 -0.80 0.16 -2.83
N TRP A 166 -1.85 0.52 -3.57
CA TRP A 166 -3.04 -0.33 -3.69
C TRP A 166 -3.01 -1.11 -5.01
N VAL A 167 -2.87 -2.43 -4.94
CA VAL A 167 -2.65 -3.29 -6.12
C VAL A 167 -3.59 -4.49 -6.15
N GLN A 168 -3.81 -5.04 -7.34
CA GLN A 168 -4.60 -6.25 -7.55
C GLN A 168 -4.02 -7.09 -8.70
N PRO A 169 -4.29 -8.41 -8.73
CA PRO A 169 -3.96 -9.22 -9.90
C PRO A 169 -4.61 -8.68 -11.17
N ARG A 170 -3.88 -8.71 -12.30
CA ARG A 170 -4.40 -8.25 -13.61
C ARG A 170 -5.66 -8.97 -14.05
N ALA A 171 -5.78 -10.25 -13.69
CA ALA A 171 -6.95 -11.07 -13.99
C ALA A 171 -8.19 -10.68 -13.17
N GLY A 172 -8.08 -9.71 -12.26
CA GLY A 172 -9.10 -9.37 -11.28
C GLY A 172 -8.91 -10.11 -9.95
N GLY A 173 -9.57 -9.63 -8.91
CA GLY A 173 -9.52 -10.18 -7.55
C GLY A 173 -9.50 -9.08 -6.48
N ALA A 174 -9.41 -9.51 -5.22
CA ALA A 174 -9.35 -8.58 -4.08
C ALA A 174 -8.10 -7.68 -4.15
N CYS A 175 -8.29 -6.43 -3.71
CA CYS A 175 -7.18 -5.50 -3.60
C CYS A 175 -6.29 -5.85 -2.41
N ARG A 176 -5.04 -5.41 -2.50
CA ARG A 176 -3.99 -5.63 -1.49
C ARG A 176 -3.24 -4.32 -1.30
N LEU A 177 -2.73 -4.13 -0.09
CA LEU A 177 -1.72 -3.12 0.16
C LEU A 177 -0.35 -3.71 -0.24
N PHE A 178 0.38 -3.03 -1.11
CA PHE A 178 1.79 -3.28 -1.38
C PHE A 178 2.62 -2.40 -0.43
N ALA A 179 2.97 -2.97 0.72
CA ALA A 179 3.77 -2.34 1.74
C ALA A 179 5.25 -2.44 1.38
N THR A 180 6.00 -1.36 1.57
CA THR A 180 7.43 -1.27 1.22
C THR A 180 8.27 -0.80 2.41
N ARG A 181 9.53 -1.23 2.46
CA ARG A 181 10.52 -0.78 3.45
C ARG A 181 11.95 -0.84 2.92
N TRP A 182 12.79 0.08 3.33
CA TRP A 182 14.23 0.06 3.08
C TRP A 182 14.94 -0.81 4.11
N MET A 183 15.79 -1.72 3.66
CA MET A 183 16.56 -2.61 4.52
C MET A 183 18.00 -2.78 4.00
N GLY A 184 18.94 -2.88 4.94
CA GLY A 184 20.27 -3.38 4.64
C GLY A 184 20.22 -4.88 4.32
N GLY A 185 21.03 -5.32 3.36
CA GLY A 185 21.12 -6.72 2.98
C GLY A 185 22.45 -7.04 2.28
N SER A 186 22.64 -8.28 1.87
CA SER A 186 23.83 -8.72 1.16
C SER A 186 23.48 -9.72 0.05
N GLU A 187 24.21 -9.64 -1.05
CA GLU A 187 24.05 -10.50 -2.22
C GLU A 187 25.30 -11.35 -2.49
N PRO A 188 25.16 -12.66 -2.77
CA PRO A 188 26.26 -13.44 -3.32
C PRO A 188 26.83 -12.78 -4.58
N GLY A 189 28.15 -12.57 -4.61
CA GLY A 189 28.87 -11.95 -5.73
C GLY A 189 28.70 -10.43 -5.88
N ARG A 190 27.90 -9.78 -5.02
CA ARG A 190 27.65 -8.32 -5.08
C ARG A 190 27.83 -7.61 -3.73
N GLY A 191 27.91 -8.37 -2.64
CA GLY A 191 28.19 -7.87 -1.30
C GLY A 191 27.04 -7.10 -0.67
N PRO A 192 27.33 -6.35 0.42
CA PRO A 192 26.35 -5.54 1.12
C PRO A 192 25.69 -4.48 0.23
N GLY A 193 24.47 -4.10 0.58
CA GLY A 193 23.74 -3.03 -0.10
C GLY A 193 22.47 -2.63 0.63
N LEU A 194 21.87 -1.55 0.15
CA LEU A 194 20.55 -1.11 0.57
C LEU A 194 19.52 -1.67 -0.43
N TYR A 195 18.36 -2.10 0.06
CA TYR A 195 17.30 -2.70 -0.74
C TYR A 195 15.96 -2.09 -0.36
N LEU A 196 15.14 -1.75 -1.35
CA LEU A 196 13.71 -1.55 -1.11
C LEU A 196 13.04 -2.92 -1.19
N GLN A 197 12.46 -3.34 -0.09
CA GLN A 197 11.66 -4.56 0.03
C GLN A 197 10.19 -4.20 -0.13
N GLY A 198 9.42 -5.09 -0.73
CA GLY A 198 8.00 -4.93 -0.97
C GLY A 198 7.26 -6.24 -0.67
N ARG A 199 6.05 -6.12 -0.15
CA ARG A 199 5.19 -7.25 0.19
C ARG A 199 3.73 -6.88 0.06
N TRP A 200 2.94 -7.85 -0.37
CA TRP A 200 1.50 -7.74 -0.42
C TRP A 200 0.92 -8.07 0.96
N MET A 201 0.04 -7.21 1.43
CA MET A 201 -0.73 -7.36 2.65
C MET A 201 -2.20 -7.54 2.26
N ALA A 202 -2.85 -8.53 2.87
CA ALA A 202 -4.26 -8.80 2.76
C ALA A 202 -4.94 -8.54 4.10
N TRP A 203 -6.21 -8.15 4.08
CA TRP A 203 -7.02 -8.06 5.28
C TRP A 203 -7.37 -9.47 5.78
N SER A 204 -7.13 -9.74 7.06
CA SER A 204 -7.55 -10.99 7.68
C SER A 204 -7.71 -10.82 9.17
N GLY A 205 -8.91 -11.10 9.70
CA GLY A 205 -9.17 -11.06 11.14
C GLY A 205 -8.98 -9.67 11.77
N GLY A 206 -9.42 -8.62 11.09
CA GLY A 206 -9.38 -7.24 11.62
C GLY A 206 -8.03 -6.52 11.45
N GLU A 207 -7.06 -7.11 10.75
CA GLU A 207 -5.75 -6.50 10.53
C GLU A 207 -5.17 -6.79 9.14
N LEU A 208 -4.19 -5.98 8.73
CA LEU A 208 -3.42 -6.21 7.51
C LEU A 208 -2.29 -7.20 7.80
N ARG A 209 -2.33 -8.36 7.16
CA ARG A 209 -1.30 -9.40 7.29
C ARG A 209 -0.61 -9.66 5.96
N ALA A 210 0.63 -10.13 6.02
CA ALA A 210 1.33 -10.66 4.84
C ALA A 210 0.46 -11.68 4.07
N ASP A 211 0.23 -11.47 2.77
CA ASP A 211 -0.50 -12.42 1.95
C ASP A 211 0.38 -13.64 1.63
N PRO A 212 0.07 -14.84 2.17
CA PRO A 212 0.89 -16.04 1.96
C PRO A 212 0.88 -16.53 0.51
N ALA A 213 -0.09 -16.11 -0.31
CA ALA A 213 -0.16 -16.46 -1.73
C ALA A 213 0.75 -15.57 -2.60
N ARG A 214 1.37 -14.54 -2.02
CA ARG A 214 2.25 -13.60 -2.73
C ARG A 214 3.68 -13.66 -2.18
N PRO A 215 4.69 -13.64 -3.06
CA PRO A 215 6.07 -13.60 -2.60
C PRO A 215 6.38 -12.23 -1.98
N ALA A 216 7.36 -12.16 -1.10
CA ALA A 216 8.05 -10.90 -0.90
C ALA A 216 9.02 -10.63 -2.05
N VAL A 217 9.27 -9.35 -2.32
CA VAL A 217 10.16 -8.90 -3.39
C VAL A 217 11.13 -7.85 -2.86
N GLU A 218 12.29 -7.72 -3.49
CA GLU A 218 13.26 -6.69 -3.19
C GLU A 218 13.92 -6.15 -4.46
N ARG A 219 14.38 -4.92 -4.38
CA ARG A 219 15.15 -4.25 -5.41
C ARG A 219 16.33 -3.51 -4.78
N ARG A 220 17.55 -3.82 -5.24
CA ARG A 220 18.77 -3.14 -4.75
C ARG A 220 18.76 -1.66 -5.12
N TYR A 221 19.18 -0.83 -4.18
CA TYR A 221 19.44 0.58 -4.41
C TYR A 221 20.71 0.77 -5.23
N LEU A 222 20.55 1.31 -6.43
CA LEU A 222 21.61 1.68 -7.36
C LEU A 222 21.27 3.05 -7.92
N SER A 223 22.24 3.77 -8.48
CA SER A 223 22.02 5.10 -9.06
C SER A 223 20.95 5.11 -10.15
N SER A 224 20.75 3.99 -10.87
CA SER A 224 19.65 3.83 -11.82
C SER A 224 18.28 3.80 -11.16
N PHE A 225 18.17 3.17 -10.00
CA PHE A 225 16.93 3.14 -9.23
C PHE A 225 16.65 4.49 -8.55
N GLU A 226 17.68 5.16 -8.07
CA GLU A 226 17.56 6.54 -7.56
C GLU A 226 16.96 7.49 -8.60
N ARG A 227 17.50 7.49 -9.83
CA ARG A 227 16.94 8.31 -10.92
C ARG A 227 15.48 7.96 -11.22
N GLU A 228 15.12 6.68 -11.18
CA GLU A 228 13.75 6.24 -11.40
C GLU A 228 12.81 6.70 -10.28
N ARG A 229 13.24 6.68 -9.01
CA ARG A 229 12.45 7.20 -7.89
C ARG A 229 12.12 8.68 -8.08
N PHE A 230 13.11 9.49 -8.45
CA PHE A 230 12.94 10.92 -8.66
C PHE A 230 12.28 11.30 -9.99
N ALA A 231 12.11 10.34 -10.92
CA ALA A 231 11.43 10.58 -12.19
C ALA A 231 9.89 10.62 -12.07
N GLY A 232 9.31 10.39 -10.88
CA GLY A 232 7.87 10.47 -10.66
C GLY A 232 7.07 9.38 -11.38
N VAL A 233 7.57 8.14 -11.36
CA VAL A 233 6.94 7.01 -12.04
C VAL A 233 5.50 6.79 -11.54
N THR A 234 4.54 6.81 -12.45
CA THR A 234 3.13 6.60 -12.13
C THR A 234 2.89 5.18 -11.57
N GLY A 235 2.22 5.10 -10.43
CA GLY A 235 1.94 3.83 -9.76
C GLY A 235 3.16 3.25 -9.03
N ALA A 236 4.16 4.08 -8.72
CA ALA A 236 5.12 3.80 -7.65
C ALA A 236 4.40 3.76 -6.28
N PRO A 237 4.86 2.96 -5.31
CA PRO A 237 6.13 2.21 -5.34
C PRO A 237 6.07 0.90 -6.14
N PHE A 238 4.90 0.29 -6.34
CA PHE A 238 4.84 -1.03 -7.01
C PHE A 238 5.42 -1.04 -8.43
N ALA A 239 5.29 0.05 -9.19
CA ALA A 239 5.92 0.19 -10.51
C ALA A 239 7.41 -0.14 -10.51
N TRP A 240 8.14 0.21 -9.45
CA TRP A 240 9.57 -0.04 -9.33
C TRP A 240 9.92 -1.53 -9.22
N PHE A 241 8.96 -2.40 -8.92
CA PHE A 241 9.19 -3.84 -8.76
C PHE A 241 8.85 -4.66 -10.00
N ARG A 242 8.18 -4.09 -11.00
CA ARG A 242 7.75 -4.86 -12.18
C ARG A 242 8.92 -5.30 -13.06
N GLY A 243 9.99 -4.50 -13.09
CA GLY A 243 11.16 -4.76 -13.93
C GLY A 243 12.11 -5.85 -13.41
N PRO A 244 13.01 -6.36 -14.26
CA PRO A 244 13.93 -7.47 -13.92
C PRO A 244 14.94 -7.13 -12.82
N ALA A 245 15.09 -5.85 -12.47
CA ALA A 245 15.95 -5.40 -11.36
C ALA A 245 15.39 -5.80 -9.98
N ALA A 246 14.09 -6.11 -9.90
CA ALA A 246 13.47 -6.64 -8.69
C ALA A 246 13.38 -8.17 -8.76
N ARG A 247 13.54 -8.80 -7.60
CA ARG A 247 13.52 -10.26 -7.45
C ARG A 247 12.73 -10.66 -6.23
N ARG A 248 12.33 -11.94 -6.20
CA ARG A 248 11.75 -12.55 -4.99
C ARG A 248 12.80 -12.63 -3.88
N THR A 249 12.35 -12.53 -2.64
CA THR A 249 13.20 -12.63 -1.45
C THR A 249 12.43 -13.28 -0.31
N THR A 250 13.15 -13.62 0.75
CA THR A 250 12.57 -13.99 2.04
C THR A 250 12.86 -12.88 3.02
N LEU A 251 11.82 -12.30 3.59
CA LEU A 251 11.98 -11.21 4.55
C LEU A 251 12.09 -11.76 5.97
N PRO A 252 12.97 -11.20 6.81
CA PRO A 252 12.90 -11.46 8.24
C PRO A 252 11.55 -10.97 8.77
N ARG A 253 11.00 -11.71 9.73
CA ARG A 253 9.82 -11.28 10.49
C ARG A 253 10.10 -9.94 11.17
N ASP A 254 9.13 -9.06 11.10
CA ASP A 254 9.16 -7.72 11.67
C ASP A 254 7.72 -7.33 11.99
N PRO A 255 7.31 -7.31 13.26
CA PRO A 255 5.92 -7.05 13.66
C PRO A 255 5.33 -5.78 13.06
N ALA A 256 6.08 -4.68 13.02
CA ALA A 256 5.61 -3.39 12.49
C ALA A 256 5.35 -3.44 10.97
N PHE A 257 6.10 -4.29 10.25
CA PHE A 257 5.96 -4.50 8.81
C PHE A 257 5.11 -5.73 8.44
N ASP A 258 4.84 -6.61 9.41
CA ASP A 258 4.02 -7.82 9.29
C ASP A 258 2.56 -7.57 9.70
N GLY A 259 2.29 -6.44 10.38
CA GLY A 259 0.98 -6.07 10.91
C GLY A 259 0.64 -6.76 12.24
N GLY A 260 1.64 -6.97 13.11
CA GLY A 260 1.45 -7.46 14.47
C GLY A 260 1.40 -6.33 15.50
N GLU A 261 0.79 -6.60 16.67
CA GLU A 261 0.66 -5.64 17.78
C GLU A 261 2.02 -5.09 18.23
N ASN A 262 2.09 -3.77 18.43
CA ASN A 262 3.09 -3.08 19.26
C ASN A 262 2.48 -2.80 20.63
#